data_AF-A0A2I0PNS2-F1
#
_entry.id   AF-A0A2I0PNS2-F1
#
_cell.length_a   1.000
_cell.length_b   1.000
_cell.length_c   1.000
_cell.angle_alpha   90.00
_cell.angle_beta   90.00
_cell.angle_gamma   90.00
#
_symmetry.space_group_name_H-M   'P 1'
#
loop_
_entity.id
_entity.type
_entity.pdbx_description
1 polymer ?
#
loop_
_entity_poly.entity_id
_entity_poly.type
_entity_poly.pdbx_seq_one_letter_code
_entity_poly.pdbx_strand_id
1 'polypeptide(L)'
;MKNKLKNLTQEDLNQISDFISSSAQNFISQKVSQKEINDLDIKVELSYDEKLEVDITIDLSLDDLSSASPDIVDEAIEHSFEVLEPFLDLNFRT
;
A
#
# COMPACT_ATOMS: atom_id res chain seq x y z
N MET A 1 5.53 23.60 -5.42
CA MET A 1 6.77 22.87 -5.73
C MET A 1 6.68 21.54 -5.01
N LYS A 2 6.76 20.39 -5.70
CA LYS A 2 6.92 19.10 -5.00
C LYS A 2 8.35 19.09 -4.45
N ASN A 3 8.49 19.18 -3.12
CA ASN A 3 9.80 19.11 -2.47
C ASN A 3 10.45 17.74 -2.73
N LYS A 4 11.79 17.70 -2.74
CA LYS A 4 12.54 16.45 -2.90
C LYS A 4 12.45 15.64 -1.61
N LEU A 5 12.43 14.31 -1.74
CA LEU A 5 12.62 13.43 -0.58
C LEU A 5 14.02 13.63 0.00
N LYS A 6 14.13 13.54 1.33
CA LYS A 6 15.41 13.37 2.03
C LYS A 6 16.06 12.07 1.55
N ASN A 7 17.34 11.89 1.83
CA ASN A 7 17.97 10.59 1.63
C ASN A 7 17.32 9.56 2.56
N LEU A 8 16.58 8.61 1.98
CA LEU A 8 15.89 7.57 2.70
C LEU A 8 16.88 6.51 3.16
N THR A 9 16.84 6.22 4.45
CA THR A 9 17.55 5.10 5.07
C THR A 9 16.75 3.81 4.93
N GLN A 10 17.37 2.66 5.20
CA GLN A 10 16.64 1.39 5.24
C GLN A 10 15.48 1.42 6.27
N GLU A 11 15.65 2.12 7.39
CA GLU A 11 14.57 2.29 8.37
C GLU A 11 13.41 3.11 7.81
N ASP A 12 13.71 4.20 7.09
CA ASP A 12 12.68 4.99 6.40
C ASP A 12 11.94 4.13 5.36
N LEU A 13 12.65 3.30 4.59
CA LEU A 13 12.04 2.38 3.62
C LEU A 13 11.15 1.33 4.31
N ASN A 14 11.59 0.76 5.44
CA ASN A 14 10.75 -0.16 6.20
C ASN A 14 9.47 0.51 6.70
N GLN A 15 9.56 1.75 7.20
CA GLN A 15 8.39 2.52 7.62
C GLN A 15 7.42 2.80 6.48
N ILE A 16 7.94 3.14 5.29
CA ILE A 16 7.12 3.33 4.09
C ILE A 16 6.44 2.01 3.70
N SER A 17 7.17 0.91 3.72
CA SER A 17 6.65 -0.43 3.39
C SER A 17 5.52 -0.83 4.34
N ASP A 18 5.74 -0.69 5.65
CA ASP A 18 4.75 -1.01 6.68
C ASP A 18 3.50 -0.14 6.55
N PHE A 19 3.68 1.15 6.24
CA PHE A 19 2.59 2.08 6.03
C PHE A 19 1.74 1.71 4.81
N ILE A 20 2.37 1.40 3.68
CA ILE A 20 1.68 0.99 2.45
C ILE A 20 0.91 -0.31 2.69
N SER A 21 1.56 -1.34 3.23
CA SER A 21 0.94 -2.63 3.48
C SER A 21 -0.25 -2.52 4.43
N SER A 22 -0.10 -1.76 5.52
CA SER A 22 -1.18 -1.49 6.47
C SER A 22 -2.34 -0.73 5.82
N SER A 23 -2.06 0.23 4.94
CA SER A 23 -3.08 1.03 4.25
C SER A 23 -3.90 0.17 3.27
N ALA A 24 -3.23 -0.65 2.48
CA ALA A 24 -3.88 -1.62 1.59
C ALA A 24 -4.75 -2.62 2.38
N GLN A 25 -4.20 -3.20 3.45
CA GLN A 25 -4.94 -4.15 4.29
C GLN A 25 -6.19 -3.50 4.93
N ASN A 26 -6.03 -2.29 5.46
CA ASN A 26 -7.13 -1.55 6.07
C ASN A 26 -8.23 -1.26 5.05
N PHE A 27 -7.86 -0.81 3.84
CA PHE A 27 -8.81 -0.56 2.76
C PHE A 27 -9.61 -1.81 2.41
N ILE A 28 -8.95 -2.95 2.18
CA ILE A 28 -9.60 -4.22 1.88
C ILE A 28 -10.57 -4.61 3.00
N SER A 29 -10.14 -4.53 4.26
CA SER A 29 -10.99 -4.89 5.41
C SER A 29 -12.22 -3.99 5.62
N GLN A 30 -12.22 -2.79 5.05
CA GLN A 30 -13.39 -1.90 5.02
C GLN A 30 -14.38 -2.25 3.91
N LYS A 31 -13.90 -2.90 2.84
CA LYS A 31 -14.68 -3.24 1.65
C LYS A 31 -15.26 -4.67 1.72
N VAL A 32 -14.53 -5.59 2.33
CA VAL A 32 -14.92 -6.99 2.46
C VAL A 32 -14.72 -7.46 3.91
N SER A 33 -15.65 -8.29 4.41
CA SER A 33 -15.51 -8.84 5.75
C SER A 33 -14.32 -9.79 5.81
N GLN A 34 -13.54 -9.76 6.89
CA GLN A 34 -12.47 -10.74 7.11
C GLN A 34 -12.93 -12.20 7.04
N LYS A 35 -14.21 -12.48 7.29
CA LYS A 35 -14.76 -13.84 7.19
C LYS A 35 -14.94 -14.32 5.75
N GLU A 36 -14.99 -13.40 4.80
CA GLU A 36 -15.09 -13.69 3.37
C GLU A 36 -13.71 -13.77 2.71
N ILE A 37 -12.64 -13.42 3.42
CA ILE A 37 -11.27 -13.51 2.91
C ILE A 37 -10.73 -14.91 3.24
N ASN A 38 -10.45 -15.68 2.20
CA ASN A 38 -9.76 -16.97 2.33
C ASN A 38 -8.26 -16.80 2.49
N ASP A 39 -7.67 -15.89 1.71
CA ASP A 39 -6.25 -15.56 1.76
C ASP A 39 -6.01 -14.11 1.32
N LEU A 40 -5.01 -13.46 1.91
CA LEU A 40 -4.58 -12.12 1.56
C LEU A 40 -3.07 -12.01 1.75
N ASP A 41 -2.35 -11.85 0.65
CA ASP A 41 -0.92 -11.54 0.64
C ASP A 41 -0.70 -10.14 0.06
N ILE A 42 0.06 -9.32 0.77
CA ILE A 42 0.41 -7.96 0.35
C ILE A 42 1.91 -7.85 0.35
N LYS A 43 2.47 -7.73 -0.86
CA LYS A 43 3.90 -7.56 -1.08
C LYS A 43 4.18 -6.13 -1.51
N VAL A 44 5.08 -5.47 -0.78
CA VAL A 44 5.57 -4.13 -1.09
C VAL A 44 7.07 -4.23 -1.33
N GLU A 45 7.50 -3.83 -2.52
CA GLU A 45 8.91 -3.75 -2.89
C GLU A 45 9.29 -2.29 -3.11
N LEU A 46 10.34 -1.85 -2.41
CA LEU A 46 10.82 -0.48 -2.43
C LEU A 46 12.27 -0.44 -2.91
N SER A 47 12.55 0.46 -3.85
CA SER A 47 13.89 0.76 -4.33
C SER A 47 14.13 2.27 -4.19
N TYR A 48 15.31 2.66 -3.70
CA TYR A 48 15.67 4.08 -3.55
C TYR A 48 17.11 4.33 -3.98
N ASP A 49 17.26 5.06 -5.08
CA ASP A 49 18.54 5.59 -5.54
C ASP A 49 18.42 7.12 -5.72
N GLU A 50 17.99 7.58 -6.90
CA GLU A 50 17.67 9.00 -7.13
C GLU A 50 16.19 9.33 -6.88
N LYS A 51 15.33 8.30 -6.97
CA LYS A 51 13.88 8.36 -6.81
C LYS A 51 13.44 7.14 -6.03
N LEU A 52 12.30 7.28 -5.34
CA LEU A 52 11.62 6.15 -4.71
C LEU A 52 10.80 5.43 -5.78
N GLU A 53 11.11 4.17 -6.02
CA GLU A 53 10.29 3.24 -6.79
C GLU A 53 9.50 2.37 -5.82
N VAL A 54 8.23 2.16 -6.13
CA VAL A 54 7.28 1.47 -5.27
C VAL A 54 6.48 0.51 -6.13
N ASP A 55 6.63 -0.77 -5.85
CA ASP A 55 5.85 -1.84 -6.47
C ASP A 55 4.97 -2.49 -5.39
N ILE A 56 3.66 -2.52 -5.64
CA ILE A 56 2.66 -3.10 -4.73
C ILE A 56 1.99 -4.25 -5.46
N THR A 57 2.04 -5.44 -4.88
CA THR A 57 1.31 -6.61 -5.36
C THR A 57 0.38 -7.08 -4.25
N ILE A 58 -0.89 -7.29 -4.58
CA ILE A 58 -1.89 -7.81 -3.66
C ILE A 58 -2.48 -9.06 -4.31
N ASP A 59 -2.39 -10.18 -3.61
CA ASP A 59 -3.10 -11.41 -3.94
C ASP A 59 -4.24 -11.57 -2.94
N LEU A 60 -5.48 -11.54 -3.43
CA LEU A 60 -6.68 -11.64 -2.61
C LEU A 60 -7.54 -12.79 -3.10
N SER A 61 -7.72 -13.77 -2.23
CA SER A 61 -8.65 -14.88 -2.44
C SER A 61 -9.85 -14.70 -1.54
N LEU A 62 -11.04 -14.68 -2.15
CA LEU A 62 -12.32 -14.55 -1.43
C LEU A 62 -13.06 -15.88 -1.43
N ASP A 63 -14.01 -16.01 -0.51
CA ASP A 63 -15.00 -17.08 -0.52
C ASP A 63 -15.81 -17.05 -1.83
N ASP A 64 -16.12 -18.23 -2.38
CA ASP A 64 -16.84 -18.37 -3.65
C ASP A 64 -18.24 -17.72 -3.64
N LEU A 65 -18.80 -17.49 -2.45
CA LEU A 65 -20.09 -16.81 -2.26
C LEU A 65 -19.95 -15.31 -1.98
N SER A 66 -18.72 -14.78 -1.93
CA SER A 66 -18.50 -13.36 -1.71
C SER A 66 -19.06 -12.53 -2.87
N SER A 67 -19.62 -11.38 -2.51
CA SER A 67 -20.17 -10.40 -3.45
C SER A 67 -19.30 -9.16 -3.60
N ALA A 68 -18.08 -9.22 -3.06
CA ALA A 68 -17.14 -8.12 -3.10
C ALA A 68 -16.76 -7.80 -4.55
N SER A 69 -16.45 -6.52 -4.82
CA SER A 69 -16.09 -6.08 -6.17
C SER A 69 -14.79 -6.78 -6.62
N PRO A 70 -14.71 -7.24 -7.88
CA PRO A 70 -13.46 -7.77 -8.43
C PRO A 70 -12.34 -6.72 -8.47
N ASP A 71 -12.71 -5.44 -8.45
CA ASP A 71 -11.76 -4.32 -8.56
C ASP A 71 -11.16 -3.92 -7.19
N ILE A 72 -11.50 -4.61 -6.09
CA ILE A 72 -11.02 -4.26 -4.72
C ILE A 72 -9.49 -4.22 -4.64
N VAL A 73 -8.81 -5.10 -5.37
CA VAL A 73 -7.35 -5.14 -5.40
C VAL A 73 -6.79 -3.87 -6.05
N ASP A 74 -7.31 -3.50 -7.22
CA ASP A 74 -6.88 -2.29 -7.93
C ASP A 74 -7.21 -1.03 -7.13
N GLU A 75 -8.40 -0.97 -6.52
CA GLU A 75 -8.79 0.12 -5.63
C GLU A 75 -7.87 0.23 -4.41
N ALA A 76 -7.43 -0.90 -3.83
CA ALA A 76 -6.52 -0.90 -2.69
C ALA A 76 -5.12 -0.41 -3.07
N ILE A 77 -4.62 -0.78 -4.26
CA ILE A 77 -3.35 -0.30 -4.80
C ILE A 77 -3.43 1.21 -5.07
N GLU A 78 -4.48 1.68 -5.74
CA GLU A 78 -4.70 3.10 -6.00
C GLU A 78 -4.75 3.89 -4.68
N HIS A 79 -5.56 3.44 -3.73
CA HIS A 79 -5.65 4.06 -2.41
C HIS A 79 -4.29 4.15 -1.71
N SER A 80 -3.47 3.11 -1.81
CA SER A 80 -2.14 3.07 -1.20
C SER A 80 -1.24 4.15 -1.78
N PHE A 81 -1.28 4.40 -3.09
CA PHE A 81 -0.55 5.51 -3.71
C PHE A 81 -1.10 6.88 -3.31
N GLU A 82 -2.43 7.02 -3.21
CA GLU A 82 -3.07 8.26 -2.78
C GLU A 82 -2.65 8.69 -1.37
N VAL A 83 -2.55 7.73 -0.43
CA VAL A 83 -2.16 8.03 0.95
C VAL A 83 -0.64 8.08 1.16
N LEU A 84 0.13 7.48 0.25
CA LEU A 84 1.60 7.52 0.30
C LEU A 84 2.14 8.94 0.07
N GLU A 85 1.63 9.67 -0.92
CA GLU A 85 2.10 11.04 -1.22
C GLU A 85 2.04 11.99 0.02
N PRO A 86 0.91 12.15 0.72
CA PRO A 86 0.85 12.99 1.92
C PRO A 86 1.70 12.44 3.07
N PHE A 87 1.81 11.11 3.20
CA PHE A 87 2.71 10.50 4.19
C PHE A 87 4.18 10.85 3.92
N LEU A 88 4.60 10.83 2.66
CA LEU A 88 5.93 11.25 2.24
C LEU A 88 6.18 12.74 2.49
N ASP A 89 5.22 13.60 2.14
CA ASP A 89 5.28 15.04 2.34
C ASP A 89 5.48 15.41 3.82
N LEU A 90 4.81 14.72 4.74
CA LEU A 90 4.83 15.03 6.17
C LEU A 90 6.09 14.54 6.88
N ASN A 91 6.67 13.42 6.46
CA ASN A 91 7.67 12.71 7.24
C ASN A 91 9.07 12.68 6.59
N PHE A 92 9.13 12.84 5.26
CA PHE A 92 10.36 12.54 4.50
C PHE A 92 10.77 13.62 3.51
N ARG A 93 10.02 14.72 3.37
CA ARG A 93 10.42 15.84 2.51
C ARG A 93 11.12 16.95 3.30
N THR A 94 12.03 17.63 2.62
CA THR A 94 12.80 18.78 3.13
C THR A 94 12.52 20.04 2.34
#